data_AF-A0A1C5GK30-F1
#
_entry.id   AF-A0A1C5GK30-F1
#
_cell.length_a   1.000
_cell.length_b   1.000
_cell.length_c   1.000
_cell.angle_alpha   90.00
_cell.angle_beta   90.00
_cell.angle_gamma   90.00
#
_symmetry.space_group_name_H-M   'P 1'
#
loop_
_entity.id
_entity.type
_entity.pdbx_description
1 polymer ?
#
loop_
_entity_poly.entity_id
_entity_poly.type
_entity_poly.pdbx_seq_one_letter_code
_entity_poly.pdbx_strand_id
1 'polypeptide(L)' 'MPVETTADGNPPTVVKLPQTGFYLGASDVAAPAVEHVYVLADSRDDIEVYQYQQPPSEAGD' A
#
# COMPACT_ATOMS: atom_id res chain seq x y z
N MET A 1 -9.77 3.44 -2.80
CA MET A 1 -10.11 2.00 -2.80
C MET A 1 -10.59 1.65 -1.40
N PRO A 2 -11.71 0.91 -1.25
CA PRO A 2 -12.07 0.31 0.03
C PRO A 2 -11.08 -0.80 0.41
N VAL A 3 -10.83 -0.97 1.70
CA VAL A 3 -10.03 -2.08 2.25
C VAL A 3 -11.00 -3.17 2.72
N GLU A 4 -10.77 -4.41 2.30
CA GLU A 4 -11.61 -5.54 2.70
C GLU A 4 -11.28 -5.99 4.14
N THR A 5 -12.32 -6.29 4.91
CA THR A 5 -12.18 -6.88 6.24
C THR A 5 -11.98 -8.39 6.15
N THR A 6 -11.47 -8.99 7.23
CA THR A 6 -11.45 -10.45 7.37
C THR A 6 -12.88 -11.02 7.45
N ALA A 7 -13.01 -12.34 7.38
CA ALA A 7 -14.29 -13.05 7.49
C ALA A 7 -15.03 -12.74 8.81
N ASP A 8 -14.29 -12.41 9.86
CA ASP A 8 -14.83 -12.06 11.18
C ASP A 8 -15.17 -10.57 11.32
N GLY A 9 -15.04 -9.79 10.24
CA GLY A 9 -15.31 -8.35 10.22
C GLY A 9 -14.18 -7.49 10.81
N ASN A 10 -13.03 -8.07 11.13
CA ASN A 10 -11.87 -7.33 11.64
C ASN A 10 -11.05 -6.72 10.51
N PRO A 11 -10.37 -5.59 10.74
CA PRO A 11 -9.43 -5.04 9.76
C PRO A 11 -8.25 -5.99 9.50
N PRO A 12 -7.74 -6.05 8.26
CA PRO A 12 -6.73 -7.02 7.87
C PRO A 12 -5.37 -6.66 8.46
N THR A 13 -4.54 -7.64 8.83
CA THR A 13 -3.16 -7.35 9.30
C THR A 13 -2.29 -6.71 8.21
N VAL A 14 -2.59 -6.98 6.93
CA VAL A 14 -1.84 -6.48 5.79
C VAL A 14 -2.80 -5.87 4.78
N VAL A 15 -2.50 -4.65 4.33
CA VAL A 15 -3.25 -3.93 3.30
C VAL A 15 -2.34 -3.73 2.09
N LYS A 16 -2.82 -4.16 0.92
CA LYS A 16 -2.14 -3.98 -0.37
C LYS A 16 -2.90 -2.97 -1.20
N LEU A 17 -2.26 -1.85 -1.52
CA LEU A 17 -2.85 -0.77 -2.31
C LEU A 17 -2.11 -0.65 -3.65
N PRO A 18 -2.70 -1.13 -4.75
CA PRO A 18 -2.15 -0.84 -6.07
C PRO A 18 -2.29 0.66 -6.38
N GLN A 19 -1.18 1.35 -6.58
CA GLN A 19 -1.16 2.68 -7.18
C GLN A 19 -0.86 2.55 -8.66
N THR A 20 -1.89 2.72 -9.49
CA THR A 20 -1.76 2.81 -10.94
C THR A 20 -1.50 4.26 -11.36
N GLY A 21 -0.59 4.47 -12.31
CA GLY A 21 -0.59 5.66 -13.18
C GLY A 21 0.03 6.93 -12.61
N PHE A 22 1.31 6.90 -12.23
CA PHE A 22 2.09 8.14 -12.24
C PHE A 22 2.53 8.45 -13.68
N TYR A 23 2.14 9.63 -14.18
CA TYR A 23 2.75 10.20 -15.39
C TYR A 23 4.05 10.89 -14.96
N LEU A 24 5.19 10.27 -15.28
CA LEU A 24 6.50 10.86 -15.00
C LEU A 24 6.94 11.68 -16.23
N GLY A 25 6.82 13.01 -16.16
CA GLY A 25 7.32 13.92 -17.20
C GLY A 25 6.54 13.89 -18.52
N ALA A 26 7.20 14.25 -19.64
CA ALA A 26 6.62 14.30 -20.99
C ALA A 26 6.48 12.91 -21.67
N SER A 27 6.40 11.85 -20.87
CA SER A 27 6.22 10.48 -21.36
C SER A 27 4.73 10.17 -21.47
N ASP A 28 4.29 9.82 -22.68
CA ASP A 28 2.92 9.33 -22.93
C ASP A 28 2.68 7.91 -22.38
N VAL A 29 3.70 7.28 -21.79
CA VAL A 29 3.62 5.93 -21.21
C VAL A 29 3.41 6.04 -19.70
N ALA A 30 2.28 5.53 -19.22
CA ALA A 30 2.00 5.40 -17.80
C ALA A 30 3.03 4.48 -17.13
N ALA A 31 3.56 4.90 -15.98
CA ALA A 31 4.40 4.03 -15.17
C ALA A 31 3.65 2.75 -14.78
N PRO A 32 4.33 1.60 -14.66
CA PRO A 32 3.76 0.38 -14.13
C PRO A 32 3.07 0.61 -12.78
N ALA A 33 2.00 -0.14 -12.53
CA ALA A 33 1.33 -0.09 -11.23
C ALA A 33 2.29 -0.57 -10.13
N VAL A 34 2.43 0.22 -9.06
CA VAL A 34 3.23 -0.15 -7.90
C VAL A 34 2.30 -0.56 -6.77
N GLU A 35 2.45 -1.78 -6.27
CA GLU A 35 1.74 -2.25 -5.07
C GLU A 35 2.41 -1.68 -3.81
N HIS A 36 1.68 -0.87 -3.05
CA HIS A 36 2.12 -0.38 -1.75
C HIS A 36 1.58 -1.30 -0.66
N VAL A 37 2.48 -1.86 0.15
CA VAL A 37 2.11 -2.76 1.25
C VAL A 37 2.14 -1.99 2.57
N TYR A 38 1.09 -2.14 3.36
CA TYR A 38 1.01 -1.58 4.70
C TYR A 38 0.70 -2.69 5.70
N VAL A 39 1.31 -2.63 6.87
CA VAL A 39 1.15 -3.62 7.93
C VAL A 39 0.59 -2.93 9.17
N LEU A 40 -0.40 -3.57 9.80
CA LEU A 40 -0.95 -3.10 11.07
C LEU A 40 0.17 -3.07 12.12
N ALA A 41 0.44 -1.89 12.66
CA ALA A 41 1.56 -1.66 13.57
C ALA A 41 1.10 -1.26 14.97
N ASP A 42 -0.03 -0.57 15.07
CA ASP A 42 -0.53 -0.01 16.33
C ASP A 42 -2.06 0.19 16.25
N SER A 43 -2.70 0.41 17.39
CA SER A 43 -4.08 0.90 17.47
C SER A 43 -4.17 2.05 18.47
N ARG A 44 -4.87 3.13 18.10
CA ARG A 44 -5.01 4.33 18.94
C ARG A 44 -6.44 4.81 18.89
N ASP A 45 -7.08 4.92 20.06
CA ASP A 45 -8.46 5.39 20.19
C ASP A 45 -9.42 4.69 19.21
N ASP A 46 -9.34 3.35 19.15
CA ASP A 46 -10.12 2.48 18.25
C ASP A 46 -9.86 2.69 16.74
N ILE A 47 -8.73 3.31 16.39
CA ILE A 47 -8.26 3.48 15.01
C ILE A 47 -7.05 2.58 14.78
N GLU A 48 -7.11 1.69 13.78
CA GLU A 48 -5.94 0.94 13.33
C GLU A 48 -4.94 1.84 12.59
N VAL A 49 -3.67 1.75 13.01
CA VAL A 49 -2.56 2.46 12.39
C VAL A 49 -1.71 1.48 11.59
N TYR A 50 -1.69 1.70 10.29
CA TYR A 50 -0.91 0.91 9.33
C TYR A 50 0.36 1.64 8.93
N GLN A 51 1.50 0.94 9.01
CA GLN A 51 2.79 1.45 8.57
C GLN A 51 3.14 0.92 7.19
N TYR A 52 3.60 1.83 6.33
CA TYR A 52 4.09 1.48 5.00
C TYR A 52 5.35 0.62 5.11
N GLN A 53 5.32 -0.52 4.44
CA GLN A 53 6.50 -1.34 4.22
C GLN A 53 7.14 -0.89 2.92
N GLN A 54 8.24 -0.15 3.05
CA GLN A 54 9.05 0.22 1.89
C GLN A 54 9.53 -1.08 1.23
N PRO A 55 9.31 -1.28 -0.08
CA PRO A 55 9.88 -2.41 -0.78
C PRO A 55 11.40 -2.36 -0.60
N PRO A 56 12.08 -3.51 -0.55
CA PRO A 56 13.54 -3.52 -0.55
C PRO A 56 13.99 -2.66 -1.72
N SER A 57 14.77 -1.61 -1.43
CA SER A 57 15.35 -0.81 -2.49
C SER A 57 16.13 -1.78 -3.37
N GLU A 58 15.75 -1.91 -4.64
CA GLU A 58 16.67 -2.44 -5.64
C GLU A 58 17.86 -1.48 -5.58
N ALA A 59 18.90 -1.88 -4.85
CA ALA A 59 20.19 -1.23 -4.91
C ALA A 59 20.60 -1.35 -6.37
N GLY A 60 20.44 -0.25 -7.11
CA GLY A 60 20.94 -0.16 -8.47
C GLY A 60 22.43 -0.46 -8.43
N ASP A 61 22.80 -1.54 -9.12
CA ASP A 61 24.18 -1.82 -9.53
C ASP A 61 24.52 -0.92 -10.73
#